data_AF-A0A5C7JDN8-F1
#
_entry.id   AF-A0A5C7JDN8-F1
#
_cell.length_a   1.000
_cell.length_b   1.000
_cell.length_c   1.000
_cell.angle_alpha   90.00
_cell.angle_beta   90.00
_cell.angle_gamma   90.00
#
_symmetry.space_group_name_H-M   'P 1'
#
loop_
_entity.id
_entity.type
_entity.pdbx_description
1 polymer ?
#
loop_
_entity_poly.entity_id
_entity_poly.type
_entity_poly.pdbx_seq_one_letter_code
_entity_poly.pdbx_strand_id
1 'polypeptide(L)'
;MRSITHALAGYLAPKLSGTQYGKSFYDKVVHRVDDMQEILSVIKAQSTKCVPNAVRKGFKAAFERFDAYQLAKYRTENKDIKLVDIVNLIHPKHTKAIKQLVDGELKNEQTWEAKVSAAGNSANATAKEEAWAELVLNKKLGYLALIRNLRNIEAQLK
;
A
#
# COMPACT_ATOMS: atom_id res chain seq x y z
N MET A 1 -10.22 10.32 7.93
CA MET A 1 -11.39 10.75 7.11
C MET A 1 -11.52 10.06 5.74
N ARG A 2 -10.55 9.28 5.22
CA ARG A 2 -10.68 8.61 3.91
C ARG A 2 -11.68 7.44 3.86
N SER A 3 -11.91 6.79 4.99
CA SER A 3 -12.85 5.67 5.12
C SER A 3 -14.26 6.02 4.65
N ILE A 4 -14.74 7.24 4.93
CA ILE A 4 -16.06 7.72 4.47
C ILE A 4 -16.10 7.82 2.94
N THR A 5 -15.04 8.36 2.33
CA THR A 5 -14.92 8.47 0.88
C THR A 5 -14.93 7.10 0.21
N HIS A 6 -14.21 6.12 0.77
CA HIS A 6 -14.17 4.75 0.23
C HIS A 6 -15.52 4.04 0.36
N ALA A 7 -16.21 4.22 1.49
CA ALA A 7 -17.56 3.70 1.69
C ALA A 7 -18.54 4.29 0.66
N LEU A 8 -18.51 5.61 0.46
CA LEU A 8 -19.32 6.28 -0.55
C LEU A 8 -18.97 5.80 -1.97
N ALA A 9 -17.68 5.67 -2.29
CA ALA A 9 -17.23 5.17 -3.59
C ALA A 9 -17.71 3.74 -3.86
N GLY A 10 -17.72 2.88 -2.83
CA GLY A 10 -18.28 1.53 -2.95
C GLY A 10 -19.80 1.54 -3.13
N TYR A 11 -20.52 2.39 -2.40
CA TYR A 11 -21.97 2.57 -2.55
C TYR A 11 -22.39 3.11 -3.93
N LEU A 12 -21.57 3.96 -4.53
CA LEU A 12 -21.82 4.53 -5.85
C LEU A 12 -21.53 3.55 -7.01
N ALA A 13 -20.88 2.40 -6.77
CA ALA A 13 -20.44 1.52 -7.85
C ALA A 13 -21.56 1.04 -8.79
N PRO A 14 -22.75 0.63 -8.31
CA PRO A 14 -23.85 0.27 -9.21
C PRO A 14 -24.40 1.48 -9.98
N LYS A 15 -24.39 2.67 -9.36
CA LYS A 15 -24.96 3.91 -9.92
C LYS A 15 -24.06 4.56 -10.96
N LEU A 16 -22.75 4.39 -10.83
CA LEU A 16 -21.74 4.91 -11.75
C LEU A 16 -21.44 3.94 -12.91
N SER A 17 -22.07 2.77 -12.94
CA SER A 17 -21.92 1.84 -14.05
C SER A 17 -22.53 2.43 -15.33
N GLY A 18 -21.77 2.42 -16.43
CA GLY A 18 -22.21 2.96 -17.72
C GLY A 18 -22.07 4.47 -17.90
N THR A 19 -21.65 5.21 -16.87
CA THR A 19 -21.43 6.66 -16.99
C THR A 19 -20.06 6.97 -17.62
N GLN A 20 -19.97 8.10 -18.33
CA GLN A 20 -18.73 8.55 -18.96
C GLN A 20 -17.60 8.87 -17.95
N TYR A 21 -17.97 9.30 -16.75
CA TYR A 21 -17.02 9.75 -15.72
C TYR A 21 -16.67 8.68 -14.68
N GLY A 22 -17.36 7.54 -14.66
CA GLY A 22 -17.14 6.47 -13.67
C GLY A 22 -15.69 5.99 -13.63
N LYS A 23 -15.03 5.80 -14.79
CA LYS A 23 -13.60 5.46 -14.85
C LYS A 23 -12.74 6.52 -14.15
N SER A 24 -12.94 7.80 -14.47
CA SER A 24 -12.12 8.89 -13.92
C SER A 24 -12.35 9.07 -12.41
N PHE A 25 -13.57 8.83 -11.93
CA PHE A 25 -13.88 8.85 -10.51
C PHE A 25 -13.05 7.79 -9.74
N TYR A 26 -13.12 6.53 -10.16
CA TYR A 26 -12.38 5.44 -9.49
C TYR A 26 -10.87 5.52 -9.67
N ASP A 27 -10.41 6.18 -10.73
CA ASP A 27 -9.01 6.51 -10.91
C ASP A 27 -8.53 7.56 -9.88
N LYS A 28 -9.29 8.65 -9.70
CA LYS A 28 -8.90 9.78 -8.84
C LYS A 28 -9.12 9.54 -7.33
N VAL A 29 -10.11 8.73 -6.96
CA VAL A 29 -10.41 8.45 -5.55
C VAL A 29 -9.32 7.59 -4.89
N VAL A 30 -8.56 6.84 -5.69
CA VAL A 30 -7.51 5.93 -5.22
C VAL A 30 -6.19 6.69 -5.09
N HIS A 31 -5.77 6.90 -3.83
CA HIS A 31 -4.50 7.55 -3.51
C HIS A 31 -3.44 6.57 -2.99
N ARG A 32 -3.88 5.43 -2.45
CA ARG A 32 -3.04 4.32 -2.01
C ARG A 32 -3.58 3.01 -2.53
N VAL A 33 -2.69 2.02 -2.53
CA VAL A 33 -3.00 0.67 -2.96
C VAL A 33 -4.13 0.05 -2.13
N ASP A 34 -4.12 0.25 -0.81
CA ASP A 34 -5.10 -0.33 0.11
C ASP A 34 -6.50 0.31 0.02
N ASP A 35 -6.62 1.50 -0.57
CA ASP A 35 -7.90 2.17 -0.79
C ASP A 35 -8.79 1.33 -1.72
N MET A 36 -8.20 0.65 -2.73
CA MET A 36 -8.92 -0.26 -3.62
C MET A 36 -9.47 -1.48 -2.89
N GLN A 37 -8.76 -2.01 -1.89
CA GLN A 37 -9.24 -3.14 -1.07
C GLN A 37 -10.48 -2.73 -0.29
N GLU A 38 -10.46 -1.56 0.35
CA GLU A 38 -11.58 -1.06 1.13
C GLU A 38 -12.82 -0.80 0.28
N ILE A 39 -12.65 -0.13 -0.87
CA ILE A 39 -13.76 0.12 -1.80
C ILE A 39 -14.35 -1.21 -2.30
N LEU A 40 -13.50 -2.18 -2.65
CA LEU A 40 -13.96 -3.47 -3.16
C LEU A 40 -14.68 -4.29 -2.08
N SER A 41 -14.22 -4.26 -0.83
CA SER A 41 -14.93 -4.88 0.30
C SER A 41 -16.34 -4.31 0.45
N VAL A 42 -16.51 -3.00 0.32
CA VAL A 42 -17.82 -2.34 0.40
C VAL A 42 -18.71 -2.72 -0.78
N ILE A 43 -18.16 -2.85 -1.99
CA ILE A 43 -18.91 -3.33 -3.16
C ILE A 43 -19.39 -4.77 -2.96
N LYS A 44 -18.51 -5.65 -2.48
CA LYS A 44 -18.82 -7.06 -2.21
C LYS A 44 -19.87 -7.21 -1.11
N ALA A 45 -19.82 -6.38 -0.06
CA ALA A 45 -20.82 -6.39 1.01
C ALA A 45 -22.22 -5.98 0.54
N GLN A 46 -22.32 -5.14 -0.48
CA GLN A 46 -23.61 -4.65 -1.00
C GLN A 46 -24.22 -5.54 -2.08
N SER A 47 -23.41 -6.30 -2.80
CA SER A 47 -23.85 -7.04 -3.97
C SER A 47 -22.97 -8.26 -4.24
N THR A 48 -23.62 -9.38 -4.57
CA THR A 48 -22.96 -10.59 -5.08
C THR A 48 -22.67 -10.54 -6.59
N LYS A 49 -23.17 -9.51 -7.29
CA LYS A 49 -22.92 -9.30 -8.73
C LYS A 49 -21.46 -8.92 -9.00
N CYS A 50 -21.02 -9.20 -10.22
CA CYS A 50 -19.70 -8.84 -10.72
C CYS A 50 -19.40 -7.35 -10.56
N VAL A 51 -18.12 -7.04 -10.29
CA VAL A 51 -17.63 -5.66 -10.16
C VAL A 51 -17.86 -4.87 -11.45
N PRO A 52 -18.48 -3.67 -11.39
CA PRO A 52 -18.73 -2.86 -12.58
C PRO A 52 -17.46 -2.52 -13.37
N ASN A 53 -17.59 -2.43 -14.70
CA ASN A 53 -16.47 -2.14 -15.59
C ASN A 53 -15.82 -0.77 -15.33
N ALA A 54 -16.60 0.22 -14.86
CA ALA A 54 -16.08 1.53 -14.47
C ALA A 54 -15.05 1.43 -13.32
N VAL A 55 -15.36 0.61 -12.31
CA VAL A 55 -14.47 0.33 -11.18
C VAL A 55 -13.20 -0.36 -11.69
N ARG A 56 -13.35 -1.45 -12.46
CA ARG A 56 -12.22 -2.21 -13.00
C ARG A 56 -11.27 -1.34 -13.83
N LYS A 57 -11.81 -0.51 -14.73
CA LYS A 57 -11.02 0.39 -15.58
C LYS A 57 -10.37 1.53 -14.79
N GLY A 58 -11.06 2.07 -13.79
CA GLY A 58 -10.52 3.12 -12.93
C GLY A 58 -9.40 2.61 -12.02
N PHE A 59 -9.61 1.45 -11.38
CA PHE A 59 -8.59 0.79 -10.58
C PHE A 59 -7.37 0.42 -11.40
N LYS A 60 -7.55 -0.07 -12.64
CA LYS A 60 -6.42 -0.33 -13.54
C LYS A 60 -5.58 0.92 -13.80
N ALA A 61 -6.22 2.05 -14.10
CA ALA A 61 -5.54 3.32 -14.32
C ALA A 61 -4.82 3.82 -13.05
N ALA A 62 -5.46 3.65 -11.88
CA ALA A 62 -4.86 4.02 -10.61
C ALA A 62 -3.66 3.14 -10.27
N PHE A 63 -3.76 1.84 -10.54
CA PHE A 63 -2.74 0.85 -10.21
C PHE A 63 -1.42 1.10 -10.93
N GLU A 64 -1.46 1.65 -12.16
CA GLU A 64 -0.26 2.01 -12.93
C GLU A 64 0.59 3.11 -12.28
N ARG A 65 0.06 3.86 -11.31
CA ARG A 65 0.83 4.88 -10.56
C ARG A 65 1.66 4.31 -9.41
N PHE A 66 1.42 3.07 -9.00
CA PHE A 66 2.05 2.51 -7.81
C PHE A 66 3.34 1.76 -8.13
N ASP A 67 4.36 1.97 -7.29
CA ASP A 67 5.63 1.29 -7.39
C ASP A 67 5.70 0.00 -6.56
N ALA A 68 6.78 -0.76 -6.72
CA ALA A 68 6.99 -2.02 -5.99
C ALA A 68 6.99 -1.84 -4.47
N TYR A 69 7.50 -0.70 -3.97
CA TYR A 69 7.56 -0.40 -2.54
C TYR A 69 6.16 -0.18 -1.96
N GLN A 70 5.32 0.62 -2.63
CA GLN A 70 3.95 0.86 -2.22
C GLN A 70 3.13 -0.43 -2.23
N LEU A 71 3.33 -1.29 -3.24
CA LEU A 71 2.70 -2.62 -3.29
C LEU A 71 3.12 -3.48 -2.09
N ALA A 72 4.42 -3.51 -1.75
CA ALA A 72 4.92 -4.29 -0.62
C ALA A 72 4.43 -3.75 0.73
N LYS A 73 4.45 -2.42 0.89
CA LYS A 73 4.03 -1.72 2.12
C LYS A 73 2.55 -1.92 2.43
N TYR A 74 1.69 -1.89 1.40
CA TYR A 74 0.24 -1.93 1.57
C TYR A 74 -0.40 -3.28 1.25
N ARG A 75 0.40 -4.32 0.97
CA ARG A 75 -0.05 -5.69 0.66
C ARG A 75 -1.11 -6.22 1.64
N THR A 76 -0.94 -5.95 2.94
CA THR A 76 -1.85 -6.25 4.06
C THR A 76 -2.55 -7.62 3.97
N GLU A 77 -1.94 -8.65 4.57
CA GLU A 77 -2.43 -10.04 4.49
C GLU A 77 -3.70 -10.32 5.31
N ASN A 78 -3.99 -9.51 6.33
CA ASN A 78 -5.09 -9.73 7.27
C ASN A 78 -6.45 -9.16 6.81
N LYS A 79 -6.58 -8.76 5.54
CA LYS A 79 -7.83 -8.24 4.97
C LYS A 79 -8.56 -9.33 4.17
N ASP A 80 -9.90 -9.32 4.21
CA ASP A 80 -10.75 -10.24 3.43
C ASP A 80 -10.53 -10.13 1.91
N ILE A 81 -10.23 -8.92 1.44
CA ILE A 81 -9.86 -8.64 0.06
C ILE A 81 -8.36 -8.40 0.04
N LYS A 82 -7.61 -9.31 -0.57
CA LYS A 82 -6.16 -9.21 -0.70
C LYS A 82 -5.78 -8.39 -1.93
N LEU A 83 -4.57 -7.86 -1.90
CA LEU A 83 -4.03 -7.12 -3.05
C LEU A 83 -3.91 -8.01 -4.30
N VAL A 84 -3.63 -9.30 -4.12
CA VAL A 84 -3.60 -10.29 -5.20
C VAL A 84 -4.97 -10.41 -5.89
N ASP A 85 -6.07 -10.33 -5.13
CA ASP A 85 -7.43 -10.38 -5.70
C ASP A 85 -7.70 -9.18 -6.62
N ILE A 86 -7.19 -8.00 -6.25
CA ILE A 86 -7.31 -6.78 -7.06
C ILE A 86 -6.50 -6.91 -8.35
N VAL A 87 -5.27 -7.43 -8.27
CA VAL A 87 -4.43 -7.67 -9.44
C VAL A 87 -5.13 -8.64 -10.41
N ASN A 88 -5.68 -9.74 -9.87
CA ASN A 88 -6.44 -10.71 -10.65
C ASN A 88 -7.72 -10.10 -11.25
N LEU A 89 -8.34 -9.13 -10.58
CA LEU A 89 -9.53 -8.44 -11.08
C LEU A 89 -9.23 -7.48 -12.24
N ILE A 90 -8.15 -6.71 -12.16
CA ILE A 90 -7.88 -5.61 -13.12
C ILE A 90 -6.96 -6.02 -14.27
N HIS A 91 -6.21 -7.12 -14.13
CA HIS A 91 -5.20 -7.58 -15.09
C HIS A 91 -4.26 -6.44 -15.55
N PRO A 92 -3.42 -5.91 -14.64
CA PRO A 92 -2.48 -4.85 -14.97
C PRO A 92 -1.35 -5.36 -15.88
N LYS A 93 -0.55 -4.47 -16.46
CA LYS A 93 0.62 -4.87 -17.27
C LYS A 93 1.59 -5.69 -16.42
N HIS A 94 2.12 -6.78 -16.98
CA HIS A 94 3.07 -7.63 -16.26
C HIS A 94 4.34 -6.86 -15.90
N THR A 95 4.71 -6.90 -14.62
CA THR A 95 5.94 -6.31 -14.08
C THR A 95 6.53 -7.29 -13.06
N LYS A 96 7.85 -7.27 -12.86
CA LYS A 96 8.54 -8.15 -11.89
C LYS A 96 7.90 -8.08 -10.49
N ALA A 97 7.57 -6.88 -10.03
CA ALA A 97 6.93 -6.67 -8.73
C ALA A 97 5.54 -7.31 -8.62
N ILE A 98 4.75 -7.27 -9.70
CA ILE A 98 3.41 -7.88 -9.75
C ILE A 98 3.54 -9.41 -9.73
N LYS A 99 4.51 -9.95 -10.45
CA LYS A 99 4.81 -11.39 -10.39
C LYS A 99 5.17 -11.81 -8.97
N GLN A 100 6.13 -11.13 -8.35
CA GLN A 100 6.53 -11.38 -6.95
C GLN A 100 5.37 -11.21 -5.96
N LEU A 101 4.44 -10.29 -6.22
CA LEU A 101 3.25 -10.11 -5.40
C LEU A 101 2.31 -11.33 -5.48
N VAL A 102 2.04 -11.81 -6.70
CA VAL A 102 1.18 -12.98 -6.94
C VAL A 102 1.82 -14.26 -6.40
N ASP A 103 3.14 -14.40 -6.55
CA ASP A 103 3.93 -15.53 -6.05
C ASP A 103 4.13 -15.46 -4.52
N GLY A 104 3.71 -14.37 -3.87
CA GLY A 104 3.84 -14.15 -2.42
C GLY A 104 5.24 -13.77 -1.94
N GLU A 105 6.20 -13.63 -2.85
CA GLU A 105 7.60 -13.31 -2.60
C GLU A 105 7.89 -11.81 -2.43
N LEU A 106 6.91 -10.94 -2.68
CA LEU A 106 7.12 -9.49 -2.56
C LEU A 106 7.38 -9.11 -1.10
N LYS A 107 8.65 -8.81 -0.80
CA LYS A 107 9.13 -8.39 0.51
C LYS A 107 9.24 -6.88 0.62
N ASN A 108 8.90 -6.35 1.79
CA ASN A 108 9.08 -4.95 2.11
C ASN A 108 10.49 -4.72 2.69
N GLU A 109 11.50 -4.75 1.82
CA GLU A 109 12.92 -4.73 2.23
C GLU A 109 13.43 -3.32 2.60
N GLN A 110 12.60 -2.28 2.47
CA GLN A 110 13.01 -0.88 2.64
C GLN A 110 12.21 -0.14 3.72
N THR A 111 11.91 -0.78 4.85
CA THR A 111 11.46 -0.03 6.04
C THR A 111 12.63 0.23 6.96
N TRP A 112 12.72 1.45 7.46
CA TRP A 112 13.70 1.80 8.48
C TRP A 112 13.48 0.96 9.75
N GLU A 113 12.23 0.54 10.03
CA GLU A 113 11.88 -0.39 11.12
C GLU A 113 12.55 -1.75 10.94
N ALA A 114 12.51 -2.32 9.73
CA ALA A 114 13.20 -3.57 9.44
C ALA A 114 14.73 -3.43 9.55
N LYS A 115 15.31 -2.32 9.06
CA LYS A 115 16.76 -2.05 9.19
C LYS A 115 17.20 -1.95 10.65
N VAL A 116 16.50 -1.15 11.46
CA VAL A 116 16.85 -0.97 12.88
C VAL A 116 16.61 -2.26 13.68
N SER A 117 15.56 -3.01 13.39
CA SER A 117 15.30 -4.29 14.05
C SER A 117 16.35 -5.35 13.68
N ALA A 118 16.76 -5.43 12.40
CA ALA A 118 17.80 -6.34 11.97
C ALA A 118 19.15 -6.00 12.62
N ALA A 119 19.50 -4.70 12.68
CA ALA A 119 20.68 -4.23 13.38
C ALA A 119 20.67 -4.59 14.86
N GLY A 120 19.49 -4.54 15.50
CA GLY A 120 19.34 -4.91 16.90
C GLY A 120 19.44 -6.40 17.22
N ASN A 121 19.32 -7.27 16.21
CA ASN A 121 19.56 -8.70 16.35
C ASN A 121 21.00 -9.10 16.00
N SER A 122 21.84 -8.15 15.58
CA SER A 122 23.24 -8.42 15.30
C SER A 122 24.05 -8.50 16.61
N ALA A 123 25.12 -9.30 16.61
CA ALA A 123 26.04 -9.39 17.75
C ALA A 123 26.91 -8.12 17.93
N ASN A 124 26.83 -7.16 17.00
CA ASN A 124 27.60 -5.93 17.04
C ASN A 124 26.83 -4.84 17.80
N ALA A 125 27.44 -4.30 18.85
CA ALA A 125 26.87 -3.23 19.66
C ALA A 125 26.65 -1.91 18.89
N THR A 126 27.46 -1.62 17.86
CA THR A 126 27.37 -0.36 17.07
C THR A 126 26.37 -0.42 15.92
N ALA A 127 25.86 -1.62 15.57
CA ALA A 127 25.03 -1.79 14.38
C ALA A 127 23.76 -0.94 14.40
N LYS A 128 23.17 -0.72 15.59
CA LYS A 128 21.98 0.15 15.73
C LYS A 128 22.32 1.62 15.48
N GLU A 129 23.46 2.09 15.98
CA GLU A 129 23.93 3.46 15.76
C GLU A 129 24.18 3.72 14.27
N GLU A 130 24.92 2.82 13.62
CA GLU A 130 25.21 2.89 12.17
C GLU A 130 23.92 2.88 11.33
N ALA A 131 22.96 2.03 11.68
CA ALA A 131 21.67 1.98 11.00
C ALA A 131 20.90 3.31 11.14
N TRP A 132 20.88 3.90 12.35
CA TRP A 132 20.25 5.22 12.57
C TRP A 132 20.97 6.33 11.80
N ALA A 133 22.30 6.37 11.84
CA ALA A 133 23.11 7.35 11.11
C ALA A 133 22.85 7.28 9.59
N GLU A 134 22.85 6.06 9.02
CA GLU A 134 22.55 5.85 7.59
C GLU A 134 21.16 6.40 7.22
N LEU A 135 20.15 6.15 8.05
CA LEU A 135 18.77 6.57 7.80
C LEU A 135 18.58 8.09 7.86
N VAL A 136 19.25 8.75 8.80
CA VAL A 136 19.20 10.21 8.97
C VAL A 136 19.97 10.91 7.84
N LEU A 137 21.22 10.50 7.58
CA LEU A 137 22.08 11.12 6.57
C LEU A 137 21.50 10.97 5.16
N ASN A 138 20.92 9.81 4.84
CA ASN A 138 20.31 9.57 3.54
C ASN A 138 18.86 10.07 3.42
N LYS A 139 18.33 10.78 4.42
CA LYS A 139 16.94 11.30 4.44
C LYS A 139 15.89 10.20 4.17
N LYS A 140 16.18 8.96 4.57
CA LYS A 140 15.27 7.80 4.40
C LYS A 140 14.23 7.72 5.52
N LEU A 141 14.38 8.52 6.58
CA LEU A 141 13.43 8.63 7.67
C LEU A 141 12.45 9.78 7.43
N GLY A 142 11.14 9.51 7.49
CA GLY A 142 10.12 10.56 7.41
C GLY A 142 10.16 11.48 8.64
N TYR A 143 9.75 12.75 8.49
CA TYR A 143 9.82 13.76 9.56
C TYR A 143 9.17 13.32 10.89
N LEU A 144 7.96 12.78 10.84
CA LEU A 144 7.29 12.26 12.06
C LEU A 144 8.00 11.04 12.64
N ALA A 145 8.58 10.18 11.80
CA ALA A 145 9.37 9.06 12.25
C ALA A 145 10.66 9.54 12.94
N LEU A 146 11.26 10.65 12.50
CA LEU A 146 12.42 11.23 13.17
C LEU A 146 12.05 11.71 14.56
N ILE A 147 11.05 12.60 14.66
CA ILE A 147 10.62 13.19 15.94
C ILE A 147 10.30 12.13 16.98
N ARG A 148 9.51 11.11 16.63
CA ARG A 148 9.11 10.07 17.58
C ARG A 148 10.25 9.15 18.02
N ASN A 149 11.36 9.12 17.27
CA ASN A 149 12.52 8.26 17.56
C ASN A 149 13.76 9.03 18.02
N LEU A 150 13.70 10.36 18.20
CA LEU A 150 14.85 11.16 18.66
C LEU A 150 15.45 10.62 19.96
N ARG A 151 14.62 10.22 20.92
CA ARG A 151 15.08 9.60 22.19
C ARG A 151 15.84 8.30 21.96
N ASN A 152 15.35 7.46 21.04
CA ASN A 152 16.01 6.19 20.72
C ASN A 152 17.37 6.44 20.05
N ILE A 153 17.44 7.44 19.15
CA ILE A 153 18.69 7.83 18.50
C ILE A 153 19.69 8.36 19.55
N GLU A 154 19.26 9.27 20.43
CA GLU A 154 20.10 9.79 21.51
C GLU A 154 20.64 8.67 22.43
N ALA A 155 19.80 7.70 22.77
CA ALA A 155 20.19 6.59 23.64
C ALA A 155 21.18 5.60 23.00
N GLN A 156 21.38 5.64 21.67
CA GLN A 156 22.38 4.82 20.98
C GLN A 156 23.70 5.57 20.72
N LEU A 157 23.75 6.88 20.99
CA LEU A 157 24.94 7.73 20.83
C LEU A 157 25.75 7.87 22.15
N LYS A 158 25.36 7.14 23.20
CA LYS A 158 26.02 7.10 24.52
C LYS A 158 26.73 5.78 24.70
#